data_AF-A0A356GR60-F1
#
_entry.id   AF-A0A356GR60-F1
#
_cell.length_a   1.000
_cell.length_b   1.000
_cell.length_c   1.000
_cell.angle_alpha   90.00
_cell.angle_beta   90.00
_cell.angle_gamma   90.00
#
_symmetry.space_group_name_H-M   'P 1'
#
loop_
_entity.id
_entity.type
_entity.pdbx_description
1 polymer ?
#
loop_
_entity_poly.entity_id
_entity_poly.type
_entity_poly.pdbx_seq_one_letter_code
_entity_poly.pdbx_strand_id
1 'polypeptide(L)'
;FLYRRIKEDLPEEEYLVPIGKAALRKEGTDLTVITYGSPMHAVMKAARDMASEVDIEVIDLRTLLPLDWKTIRASVAKTGKALIVHEARKTGGIGGEIAARIAEELFESLDGPVIRLAAKDTHNAFAAPMEDYILPNQEKVTEAIRKLAAY
;
A
#
# COMPACT_ATOMS: atom_id res chain seq x y z
N PHE A 1 6.28 7.88 13.00
CA PHE A 1 6.23 9.32 12.68
C PHE A 1 7.11 9.67 11.49
N LEU A 2 6.62 10.48 10.54
CA LEU A 2 7.33 10.86 9.31
C LEU A 2 8.16 12.14 9.43
N TYR A 3 7.63 13.15 10.15
CA TYR A 3 8.14 14.54 10.17
C TYR A 3 9.66 14.72 10.31
N ARG A 4 10.35 13.83 11.05
CA ARG A 4 11.80 13.93 11.29
C ARG A 4 12.56 12.63 11.02
N ARG A 5 11.88 11.63 10.45
CA ARG A 5 12.44 10.27 10.30
C ARG A 5 13.05 10.06 8.92
N ILE A 6 12.45 10.63 7.89
CA ILE A 6 12.86 10.49 6.50
C ILE A 6 13.44 11.82 6.04
N LYS A 7 14.57 11.76 5.35
CA LYS A 7 15.21 12.90 4.69
C LYS A 7 15.30 12.59 3.21
N GLU A 8 14.98 13.57 2.39
CA GLU A 8 15.01 13.50 0.93
C GLU A 8 15.47 14.86 0.41
N ASP A 9 16.26 14.85 -0.65
CA ASP A 9 16.69 16.08 -1.32
C ASP A 9 15.51 16.58 -2.15
N LEU A 10 14.99 17.76 -1.79
CA LEU A 10 13.90 18.39 -2.50
C LEU A 10 14.45 19.38 -3.54
N PRO A 11 13.77 19.55 -4.68
CA PRO A 11 14.09 20.61 -5.62
C PRO A 11 14.14 21.98 -4.93
N GLU A 12 15.12 22.81 -5.29
CA GLU A 12 15.18 24.20 -4.81
C GLU A 12 14.04 25.05 -5.40
N GLU A 13 13.60 24.70 -6.61
CA GLU A 13 12.51 25.36 -7.30
C GLU A 13 11.13 24.85 -6.85
N GLU A 14 10.13 25.71 -6.98
CA GLU A 14 8.74 25.33 -6.71
C GLU A 14 8.30 24.22 -7.66
N TYR A 15 7.78 23.13 -7.09
CA TYR A 15 7.16 22.05 -7.86
C TYR A 15 5.77 21.74 -7.30
N LEU A 16 4.83 21.49 -8.20
CA LEU A 16 3.45 21.19 -7.85
C LEU A 16 3.18 19.70 -8.05
N VAL A 17 2.56 19.10 -7.04
CA VAL A 17 2.07 17.72 -7.12
C VAL A 17 0.54 17.77 -7.31
N PRO A 18 0.01 17.19 -8.39
CA PRO A 18 -1.42 17.27 -8.67
C PRO A 18 -2.24 16.45 -7.67
N ILE A 19 -3.32 17.05 -7.17
CA ILE A 19 -4.32 16.37 -6.34
C ILE A 19 -5.06 15.34 -7.18
N GLY A 20 -5.37 14.19 -6.59
CA GLY A 20 -6.09 13.11 -7.25
C GLY A 20 -5.25 12.30 -8.24
N LYS A 21 -3.92 12.35 -8.11
CA LYS A 21 -2.98 11.54 -8.87
C LYS A 21 -2.13 10.69 -7.95
N ALA A 22 -2.15 9.37 -8.11
CA ALA A 22 -1.25 8.48 -7.42
C ALA A 22 0.17 8.59 -8.00
N ALA A 23 1.17 8.12 -7.26
CA ALA A 23 2.54 7.96 -7.70
C ALA A 23 2.89 6.48 -7.80
N LEU A 24 3.37 6.06 -8.96
CA LEU A 24 4.03 4.77 -9.14
C LEU A 24 5.44 4.87 -8.56
N ARG A 25 5.68 4.29 -7.39
CA ARG A 25 6.95 4.39 -6.65
C ARG A 25 7.96 3.31 -7.05
N LYS A 26 7.45 2.17 -7.49
CA LYS A 26 8.24 1.06 -8.04
C LYS A 26 7.35 0.32 -9.05
N GLU A 27 7.87 0.08 -10.24
CA GLU A 27 7.25 -0.83 -11.21
C GLU A 27 7.43 -2.29 -10.79
N GLY A 28 6.42 -3.11 -11.08
CA GLY A 28 6.53 -4.56 -10.95
C GLY A 28 5.43 -5.30 -11.71
N THR A 29 5.51 -6.64 -11.71
CA THR A 29 4.60 -7.51 -12.48
C THR A 29 3.82 -8.52 -11.66
N ASP A 30 4.27 -8.91 -10.48
CA ASP A 30 3.73 -10.08 -9.79
C ASP A 30 2.58 -9.75 -8.84
N LEU A 31 2.62 -8.58 -8.20
CA LEU A 31 1.53 -8.04 -7.40
C LEU A 31 1.63 -6.53 -7.23
N THR A 32 0.47 -5.92 -7.02
CA THR A 32 0.33 -4.49 -6.73
C THR A 32 0.13 -4.26 -5.24
N VAL A 33 0.98 -3.43 -4.63
CA VAL A 33 0.78 -2.88 -3.29
C VAL A 33 0.27 -1.45 -3.37
N ILE A 34 -0.93 -1.21 -2.84
CA ILE A 34 -1.59 0.09 -2.78
C ILE A 34 -1.44 0.63 -1.37
N THR A 35 -0.83 1.80 -1.21
CA THR A 35 -0.55 2.38 0.11
C THR A 35 -0.57 3.90 0.09
N TYR A 36 -0.47 4.52 1.25
CA TYR A 36 -0.33 5.97 1.42
C TYR A 36 0.24 6.28 2.81
N GLY A 37 0.85 7.46 2.94
CA GLY A 37 1.38 7.93 4.23
C GLY A 37 2.52 7.07 4.76
N SER A 38 2.57 6.89 6.08
CA SER A 38 3.70 6.27 6.78
C SER A 38 4.03 4.82 6.35
N PRO A 39 3.04 3.93 6.11
CA PRO A 39 3.30 2.57 5.63
C PRO A 39 4.05 2.46 4.31
N MET A 40 4.02 3.50 3.46
CA MET A 40 4.73 3.52 2.17
C MET A 40 6.21 3.15 2.34
N HIS A 41 6.87 3.63 3.38
CA HIS A 41 8.29 3.32 3.60
C HIS A 41 8.53 1.87 4.02
N ALA A 42 7.62 1.28 4.79
CA ALA A 42 7.68 -0.15 5.13
C ALA A 42 7.45 -1.02 3.89
N VAL A 43 6.50 -0.62 3.03
CA VAL A 43 6.23 -1.26 1.73
C VAL A 43 7.45 -1.18 0.81
N MET A 44 8.02 0.00 0.61
CA MET A 44 9.20 0.18 -0.24
C MET A 44 10.41 -0.62 0.25
N LYS A 45 10.58 -0.74 1.57
CA LYS A 45 11.64 -1.58 2.14
C LYS A 45 11.37 -3.07 1.90
N ALA A 46 10.16 -3.55 2.15
CA ALA A 46 9.78 -4.92 1.84
C ALA A 46 9.93 -5.25 0.35
N ALA A 47 9.54 -4.34 -0.55
CA ALA A 47 9.66 -4.51 -1.99
C ALA A 47 11.12 -4.56 -2.47
N ARG A 48 12.05 -3.86 -1.81
CA ARG A 48 13.48 -4.02 -2.08
C ARG A 48 14.02 -5.34 -1.54
N ASP A 49 13.68 -5.67 -0.30
CA ASP A 49 14.22 -6.85 0.38
C ASP A 49 13.73 -8.16 -0.25
N MET A 50 12.55 -8.14 -0.90
CA MET A 50 11.94 -9.29 -1.59
C MET A 50 12.15 -9.29 -3.10
N ALA A 51 12.95 -8.38 -3.67
CA ALA A 51 13.06 -8.22 -5.13
C ALA A 51 13.57 -9.46 -5.88
N SER A 52 14.28 -10.37 -5.21
CA SER A 52 14.70 -11.66 -5.76
C SER A 52 13.64 -12.77 -5.66
N GLU A 53 12.59 -12.56 -4.88
CA GLU A 53 11.51 -13.52 -4.63
C GLU A 53 10.24 -13.15 -5.41
N VAL A 54 9.88 -11.86 -5.46
CA VAL A 54 8.63 -11.34 -6.02
C VAL A 54 8.85 -9.94 -6.59
N ASP A 55 8.38 -9.68 -7.80
CA ASP A 55 8.43 -8.36 -8.42
C ASP A 55 7.20 -7.50 -8.09
N ILE A 56 7.38 -6.57 -7.16
CA ILE A 56 6.28 -5.82 -6.54
C ILE A 56 6.10 -4.45 -7.19
N GLU A 57 4.90 -4.17 -7.68
CA GLU A 57 4.48 -2.83 -8.05
C GLU A 57 3.99 -2.07 -6.82
N VAL A 58 4.42 -0.82 -6.63
CA VAL A 58 4.04 0.01 -5.47
C VAL A 58 3.36 1.30 -5.92
N ILE A 59 2.09 1.43 -5.57
CA ILE A 59 1.27 2.61 -5.80
C ILE A 59 1.09 3.38 -4.49
N ASP A 60 1.58 4.62 -4.46
CA ASP A 60 1.33 5.60 -3.40
C ASP A 60 0.15 6.49 -3.80
N LEU A 61 -0.98 6.38 -3.11
CA LEU A 61 -2.21 7.06 -3.50
C LEU A 61 -2.07 8.58 -3.47
N ARG A 62 -1.32 9.14 -2.51
CA ARG A 62 -1.20 10.56 -2.17
C ARG A 62 -2.51 11.29 -1.81
N THR A 63 -3.56 11.09 -2.59
CA THR A 63 -4.92 11.64 -2.40
C THR A 63 -5.90 10.49 -2.18
N LEU A 64 -6.69 10.57 -1.11
CA LEU A 64 -7.74 9.60 -0.82
C LEU A 64 -9.09 9.96 -1.45
N LEU A 65 -9.35 11.25 -1.60
CA LEU A 65 -10.55 11.78 -2.26
C LEU A 65 -10.22 13.12 -2.94
N PRO A 66 -10.35 13.24 -4.27
CA PRO A 66 -10.73 12.19 -5.23
C PRO A 66 -9.64 11.12 -5.39
N LEU A 67 -10.04 9.84 -5.43
CA LEU A 67 -9.14 8.71 -5.59
C LEU A 67 -8.71 8.57 -7.07
N ASP A 68 -7.42 8.32 -7.31
CA ASP A 68 -6.91 8.00 -8.65
C ASP A 68 -7.21 6.55 -9.04
N TRP A 69 -8.47 6.27 -9.34
CA TRP A 69 -8.91 4.93 -9.71
C TRP A 69 -8.25 4.42 -10.99
N LYS A 70 -7.94 5.31 -11.94
CA LYS A 70 -7.33 4.90 -13.22
C LYS A 70 -5.98 4.23 -13.00
N THR A 71 -5.16 4.80 -12.12
CA THR A 71 -3.85 4.23 -11.77
C THR A 71 -3.99 2.89 -11.05
N ILE A 72 -4.87 2.80 -10.04
CA ILE A 72 -5.11 1.55 -9.31
C ILE A 72 -5.59 0.45 -10.26
N ARG A 73 -6.56 0.77 -11.13
CA ARG A 73 -7.17 -0.16 -12.07
C ARG A 73 -6.15 -0.73 -13.04
N ALA A 74 -5.33 0.13 -13.64
CA ALA A 74 -4.31 -0.29 -14.60
C ALA A 74 -3.25 -1.20 -13.93
N SER A 75 -2.84 -0.83 -12.72
CA SER A 75 -1.84 -1.57 -11.94
C SER A 75 -2.33 -2.97 -11.54
N VAL A 76 -3.53 -3.05 -10.93
CA VAL A 76 -4.12 -4.33 -10.52
C VAL A 76 -4.46 -5.22 -11.71
N ALA A 77 -5.00 -4.66 -12.80
CA ALA A 77 -5.28 -5.44 -14.00
C ALA A 77 -4.00 -6.00 -14.66
N LYS A 78 -2.86 -5.31 -14.48
CA LYS A 78 -1.56 -5.78 -14.97
C LYS A 78 -1.00 -6.92 -14.11
N THR A 79 -1.07 -6.79 -12.78
CA THR A 79 -0.39 -7.73 -11.87
C THR A 79 -1.26 -8.87 -11.36
N GLY A 80 -2.58 -8.77 -11.51
CA GLY A 80 -3.56 -9.77 -11.07
C GLY A 80 -3.72 -9.97 -9.55
N LYS A 81 -2.81 -9.48 -8.72
CA LYS A 81 -2.87 -9.58 -7.25
C LYS A 81 -2.77 -8.20 -6.60
N ALA A 82 -3.57 -7.97 -5.56
CA ALA A 82 -3.65 -6.68 -4.88
C ALA A 82 -3.53 -6.79 -3.36
N LEU A 83 -2.59 -6.04 -2.79
CA LEU A 83 -2.40 -5.84 -1.34
C LEU A 83 -2.60 -4.36 -1.00
N ILE A 84 -3.54 -4.05 -0.13
CA ILE A 84 -3.78 -2.68 0.36
C ILE A 84 -3.19 -2.53 1.76
N VAL A 85 -2.32 -1.53 1.95
CA VAL A 85 -1.61 -1.29 3.22
C VAL A 85 -1.88 0.11 3.75
N HIS A 86 -2.46 0.24 4.96
CA HIS A 86 -2.72 1.54 5.59
C HIS A 86 -2.75 1.48 7.14
N GLU A 87 -2.45 2.60 7.80
CA GLU A 87 -2.44 2.69 9.28
C GLU A 87 -3.84 2.86 9.90
N ALA A 88 -4.85 3.23 9.12
CA ALA A 88 -6.22 3.24 9.60
C ALA A 88 -6.67 1.83 10.02
N ARG A 89 -7.72 1.75 10.84
CA ARG A 89 -8.29 0.49 11.31
C ARG A 89 -8.78 -0.35 10.13
N LYS A 90 -8.68 -1.67 10.28
CA LYS A 90 -9.08 -2.60 9.21
C LYS A 90 -10.58 -2.46 8.93
N THR A 91 -11.41 -2.37 9.95
CA THR A 91 -12.84 -2.13 9.80
C THR A 91 -13.12 -0.65 9.60
N GLY A 92 -13.87 -0.30 8.55
CA GLY A 92 -14.24 1.09 8.22
C GLY A 92 -13.11 1.94 7.60
N GLY A 93 -11.89 1.42 7.47
CA GLY A 93 -10.81 2.12 6.75
C GLY A 93 -11.00 2.13 5.24
N ILE A 94 -10.38 3.08 4.55
CA ILE A 94 -10.51 3.26 3.09
C ILE A 94 -10.11 2.03 2.27
N GLY A 95 -9.24 1.17 2.81
CA GLY A 95 -8.91 -0.08 2.14
C GLY A 95 -10.12 -0.97 1.89
N GLY A 96 -11.20 -0.84 2.66
CA GLY A 96 -12.47 -1.53 2.39
C GLY A 96 -13.11 -1.07 1.07
N GLU A 97 -13.20 0.24 0.85
CA GLU A 97 -13.75 0.84 -0.37
C GLU A 97 -12.92 0.45 -1.61
N ILE A 98 -11.60 0.56 -1.50
CA ILE A 98 -10.69 0.20 -2.60
C ILE A 98 -10.82 -1.30 -2.93
N ALA A 99 -10.88 -2.17 -1.91
CA ALA A 99 -11.02 -3.60 -2.12
C ALA A 99 -12.36 -3.99 -2.75
N ALA A 100 -13.47 -3.39 -2.28
CA ALA A 100 -14.79 -3.62 -2.83
C ALA A 100 -14.82 -3.24 -4.32
N ARG A 101 -14.30 -2.05 -4.66
CA ARG A 101 -14.27 -1.59 -6.04
C ARG A 101 -13.36 -2.43 -6.95
N ILE A 102 -12.23 -2.93 -6.44
CA ILE A 102 -11.38 -3.88 -7.18
C ILE A 102 -12.17 -5.17 -7.44
N ALA A 103 -12.83 -5.72 -6.42
CA ALA A 103 -13.60 -6.95 -6.56
C ALA A 103 -14.78 -6.78 -7.54
N GLU A 104 -15.45 -5.63 -7.55
CA GLU A 104 -16.57 -5.35 -8.45
C GLU A 104 -16.14 -5.15 -9.90
N GLU A 105 -15.07 -4.38 -10.12
CA GLU A 105 -14.69 -3.94 -11.47
C GLU A 105 -13.60 -4.80 -12.14
N LEU A 106 -12.84 -5.58 -11.37
CA LEU A 106 -11.63 -6.28 -11.83
C LEU A 106 -11.62 -7.77 -11.46
N PHE A 107 -12.75 -8.36 -11.10
CA PHE A 107 -12.82 -9.77 -10.70
C PHE A 107 -12.14 -10.72 -11.69
N GLU A 108 -12.38 -10.53 -12.99
CA GLU A 108 -11.80 -11.36 -14.06
C GLU A 108 -10.29 -11.20 -14.23
N SER A 109 -9.71 -10.13 -13.67
CA SER A 109 -8.27 -9.90 -13.66
C SER A 109 -7.59 -10.45 -12.40
N LEU A 110 -8.34 -10.93 -11.40
CA LEU A 110 -7.76 -11.32 -10.12
C LEU A 110 -7.27 -12.78 -10.10
N ASP A 111 -5.97 -12.96 -9.84
CA ASP A 111 -5.32 -14.27 -9.63
C ASP A 111 -5.23 -14.64 -8.14
N GLY A 112 -5.84 -13.85 -7.25
CA GLY A 112 -5.83 -14.07 -5.82
C GLY A 112 -6.77 -13.11 -5.07
N PRO A 113 -6.99 -13.34 -3.78
CA PRO A 113 -7.84 -12.47 -2.98
C PRO A 113 -7.24 -11.06 -2.86
N VAL A 114 -8.10 -10.03 -2.82
CA VAL A 114 -7.66 -8.68 -2.43
C VAL A 114 -7.39 -8.66 -0.92
N ILE A 115 -6.12 -8.55 -0.53
CA ILE A 115 -5.70 -8.57 0.86
C ILE A 115 -5.61 -7.15 1.41
N ARG A 116 -6.08 -6.95 2.65
CA ARG A 116 -5.97 -5.68 3.38
C ARG A 116 -5.15 -5.86 4.64
N LEU A 117 -3.97 -5.24 4.66
CA LEU A 117 -3.11 -5.13 5.83
C LEU A 117 -3.27 -3.74 6.46
N ALA A 118 -3.89 -3.73 7.63
CA ALA A 118 -4.28 -2.50 8.30
C ALA A 118 -3.99 -2.59 9.80
N ALA A 119 -4.15 -1.48 10.52
CA ALA A 119 -4.09 -1.54 11.97
C ALA A 119 -5.20 -2.46 12.52
N LYS A 120 -4.90 -3.19 13.60
CA LYS A 120 -5.89 -4.03 14.30
C LYS A 120 -7.10 -3.20 14.74
N ASP A 121 -8.28 -3.80 14.88
CA ASP A 121 -9.49 -3.08 15.32
C ASP A 121 -9.49 -2.91 16.86
N THR A 122 -8.63 -2.02 17.34
CA THR A 122 -8.43 -1.69 18.75
C THR A 122 -8.27 -0.18 18.93
N HIS A 123 -8.14 0.28 20.18
CA HIS A 123 -7.70 1.66 20.45
C HIS A 123 -6.24 1.90 20.02
N ASN A 124 -5.83 3.16 19.89
CA ASN A 124 -4.42 3.52 19.68
C ASN A 124 -3.63 3.14 20.94
N ALA A 125 -2.49 2.50 20.74
CA ALA A 125 -1.54 2.25 21.82
C ALA A 125 -0.74 3.51 22.13
N PHE A 126 -0.24 3.59 23.36
CA PHE A 126 0.65 4.67 23.83
C PHE A 126 2.08 4.17 24.08
N ALA A 127 2.27 2.86 24.22
CA ALA A 127 3.58 2.25 24.38
C ALA A 127 4.09 1.75 23.02
N ALA A 128 5.35 2.06 22.70
CA ALA A 128 5.97 1.71 21.42
C ALA A 128 5.83 0.20 21.05
N PRO A 129 6.05 -0.77 21.96
CA PRO A 129 5.87 -2.19 21.63
C PRO A 129 4.43 -2.54 21.24
N MET A 130 3.45 -1.85 21.81
CA MET A 130 2.04 -2.06 21.48
C MET A 130 1.65 -1.34 20.17
N GLU A 131 2.24 -0.19 19.87
CA GLU A 131 2.09 0.45 18.55
C GLU A 131 2.64 -0.48 17.44
N ASP A 132 3.84 -1.02 17.62
CA ASP A 132 4.45 -1.97 16.68
C ASP A 132 3.60 -3.23 16.50
N TYR A 133 2.94 -3.69 17.57
CA TYR A 133 2.02 -4.83 17.51
C TYR A 133 0.73 -4.52 16.73
N ILE A 134 0.22 -3.29 16.81
CA ILE A 134 -1.07 -2.90 16.22
C ILE A 134 -0.93 -2.43 14.78
N LEU A 135 0.09 -1.63 14.47
CA LEU A 135 0.26 -0.99 13.17
C LEU A 135 0.88 -1.93 12.13
N PRO A 136 0.66 -1.71 10.82
CA PRO A 136 1.47 -2.32 9.78
C PRO A 136 2.93 -1.94 9.97
N ASN A 137 3.82 -2.92 9.80
CA ASN A 137 5.27 -2.73 9.83
C ASN A 137 5.91 -3.57 8.73
N GLN A 138 7.22 -3.47 8.56
CA GLN A 138 7.93 -4.16 7.48
C GLN A 138 7.71 -5.67 7.52
N GLU A 139 7.87 -6.30 8.70
CA GLU A 139 7.72 -7.75 8.86
C GLU A 139 6.34 -8.24 8.42
N LYS A 140 5.29 -7.58 8.90
CA LYS A 140 3.89 -7.90 8.53
C LYS A 140 3.63 -7.68 7.05
N VAL A 141 4.21 -6.64 6.45
CA VAL A 141 4.10 -6.36 5.02
C VAL A 141 4.76 -7.46 4.20
N THR A 142 6.00 -7.84 4.54
CA THR A 142 6.74 -8.95 3.92
C THR A 142 5.97 -10.27 4.01
N GLU A 143 5.40 -10.58 5.18
CA GLU A 143 4.58 -11.79 5.36
C GLU A 143 3.31 -11.75 4.49
N ALA A 144 2.61 -10.62 4.44
CA ALA A 144 1.41 -10.45 3.62
C ALA A 144 1.71 -10.59 2.12
N ILE A 145 2.81 -10.00 1.65
CA ILE A 145 3.30 -10.15 0.27
C ILE A 145 3.58 -11.62 -0.03
N ARG A 146 4.36 -12.30 0.81
CA ARG A 146 4.72 -13.71 0.60
C ARG A 146 3.49 -14.61 0.52
N LYS A 147 2.51 -14.38 1.41
CA LYS A 147 1.24 -15.12 1.40
C LYS A 147 0.44 -14.87 0.13
N LEU A 148 0.35 -13.61 -0.32
CA LEU A 148 -0.41 -13.26 -1.52
C LEU A 148 0.27 -13.81 -2.80
N ALA A 149 1.60 -13.73 -2.88
CA ALA A 149 2.36 -14.23 -4.03
C ALA A 149 2.22 -15.74 -4.23
N ALA A 150 1.96 -16.51 -3.16
CA ALA A 150 1.86 -17.95 -3.19
C ALA A 150 0.48 -18.51 -3.63
N TYR A 151 -0.52 -17.65 -3.87
CA TYR A 151 -1.77 -18.04 -4.53
C TYR A 151 -1.52 -18.31 -6.02
#